data_AF-A0A5F1ETU2-F1
#
_entry.id   AF-A0A5F1ETU2-F1
#
_cell.length_a   1.000
_cell.length_b   1.000
_cell.length_c   1.000
_cell.angle_alpha   90.00
_cell.angle_beta   90.00
_cell.angle_gamma   90.00
#
_symmetry.space_group_name_H-M   'P 1'
#
loop_
_entity.id
_entity.type
_entity.pdbx_description
1 polymer ?
#
loop_
_entity_poly.entity_id
_entity_poly.type
_entity_poly.pdbx_seq_one_letter_code
_entity_poly.pdbx_strand_id
1 'polypeptide(L)'
;MQLLFEKEIMMKQRYRVEAVMASSRYNNLEVPRDVMDVLCEQDCSSLQIPEIIERLTSLGYRPRYEATTDTLTDIVTLWIWVGQEEMLLNCQMESLAVH
;
A
#
# COMPACT_ATOMS: atom_id res chain seq x y z
N MET A 1 -40.46 12.87 9.44
CA MET A 1 -39.77 11.56 9.42
C MET A 1 -38.39 11.78 8.82
N GLN A 2 -37.39 11.90 9.70
CA GLN A 2 -35.99 12.23 9.39
C GLN A 2 -35.22 10.97 8.93
N LEU A 3 -35.50 10.48 7.72
CA LEU A 3 -34.80 9.33 7.11
C LEU A 3 -33.54 9.73 6.32
N LEU A 4 -32.87 10.82 6.72
CA LEU A 4 -31.65 11.33 6.07
C LEU A 4 -30.43 11.38 7.01
N PHE A 5 -30.62 10.96 8.27
CA PHE A 5 -29.58 10.95 9.30
C PHE A 5 -29.17 9.53 9.72
N GLU A 6 -29.46 8.52 8.90
CA GLU A 6 -28.58 7.37 8.75
C GLU A 6 -27.42 7.81 7.85
N LYS A 7 -26.76 8.94 8.14
CA LYS A 7 -25.35 8.91 8.55
C LYS A 7 -24.73 7.56 8.24
N GLU A 8 -24.24 7.46 7.01
CA GLU A 8 -23.14 6.61 6.60
C GLU A 8 -21.95 6.82 7.55
N ILE A 9 -22.08 6.36 8.79
CA ILE A 9 -20.96 5.90 9.60
C ILE A 9 -20.62 4.50 9.07
N MET A 10 -20.42 4.39 7.75
CA MET A 10 -19.45 3.43 7.28
C MET A 10 -18.15 3.99 7.81
N MET A 11 -17.70 3.47 8.96
CA MET A 11 -16.30 3.60 9.35
C MET A 11 -15.50 3.26 8.10
N LYS A 12 -14.92 4.28 7.45
CA LYS A 12 -14.04 4.04 6.30
C LYS A 12 -12.86 3.29 6.88
N GLN A 13 -12.91 1.97 6.77
CA GLN A 13 -11.85 1.10 7.22
C GLN A 13 -10.56 1.59 6.57
N ARG A 14 -9.60 1.97 7.40
CA ARG A 14 -8.30 2.41 6.93
C ARG A 14 -7.33 1.25 7.05
N TYR A 15 -6.33 1.27 6.21
CA TYR A 15 -5.28 0.28 6.17
C TYR A 15 -3.95 0.97 6.32
N ARG A 16 -2.99 0.29 6.94
CA ARG A 16 -1.60 0.74 7.00
C ARG A 16 -0.70 -0.45 6.73
N VAL A 17 0.50 -0.20 6.20
CA VAL A 17 1.50 -1.25 6.04
C VAL A 17 2.10 -1.58 7.42
N GLU A 18 1.94 -2.82 7.86
CA GLU A 18 2.55 -3.36 9.07
C GLU A 18 3.96 -3.90 8.79
N ALA A 19 4.12 -4.64 7.68
CA ALA A 19 5.38 -5.25 7.29
C ALA A 19 5.57 -5.24 5.78
N VAL A 20 6.84 -5.19 5.34
CA VAL A 20 7.22 -5.22 3.93
C VAL A 20 8.23 -6.33 3.70
N MET A 21 7.94 -7.21 2.74
CA MET A 21 8.90 -8.17 2.21
C MET A 21 9.30 -7.74 0.80
N ALA A 22 10.58 -7.41 0.62
CA ALA A 22 11.14 -7.03 -0.66
C ALA A 22 11.85 -8.20 -1.33
N SER A 23 11.70 -8.31 -2.64
CA SER A 23 12.39 -9.27 -3.48
C SER A 23 12.80 -8.61 -4.78
N SER A 24 14.02 -8.87 -5.24
CA SER A 24 14.52 -8.40 -6.53
C SER A 24 15.24 -9.54 -7.24
N ARG A 25 15.35 -9.47 -8.57
CA ARG A 25 15.98 -10.53 -9.39
C ARG A 25 17.37 -10.91 -8.90
N TYR A 26 18.18 -9.92 -8.52
CA TYR A 26 19.56 -10.13 -8.08
C TYR A 26 19.72 -10.08 -6.56
N ASN A 27 18.65 -9.76 -5.82
CA ASN A 27 18.60 -9.63 -4.36
C ASN A 27 19.74 -8.78 -3.74
N ASN A 28 20.31 -7.87 -4.54
CA ASN A 28 21.44 -7.02 -4.16
C ASN A 28 21.01 -5.59 -3.84
N LEU A 29 19.73 -5.27 -4.00
CA LEU A 29 19.19 -3.93 -3.77
C LEU A 29 18.40 -3.91 -2.47
N GLU A 30 18.71 -2.92 -1.65
CA GLU A 30 17.89 -2.58 -0.49
C GLU A 30 16.72 -1.70 -0.94
N VAL A 31 15.60 -1.78 -0.22
CA VAL A 31 14.48 -0.87 -0.43
C VAL A 31 14.96 0.56 -0.11
N PRO A 32 14.84 1.52 -1.04
CA PRO A 32 15.19 2.90 -0.76
C PRO A 32 14.47 3.43 0.48
N ARG A 33 15.17 4.23 1.28
CA ARG A 33 14.63 4.72 2.56
C ARG A 33 13.34 5.52 2.40
N ASP A 34 13.30 6.39 1.40
CA ASP A 34 12.13 7.20 1.05
C ASP A 34 10.93 6.33 0.61
N VAL A 35 11.16 5.21 -0.08
CA VAL A 35 10.11 4.22 -0.37
C VAL A 35 9.58 3.61 0.93
N MET A 36 10.47 3.17 1.82
CA MET A 36 10.07 2.57 3.09
C MET A 36 9.30 3.56 3.99
N ASP A 37 9.74 4.82 4.04
CA ASP A 37 9.07 5.90 4.77
C ASP A 37 7.64 6.09 4.25
N VAL A 38 7.43 6.11 2.92
CA VAL A 38 6.09 6.18 2.33
C VAL A 38 5.23 4.97 2.70
N LEU A 39 5.77 3.75 2.63
CA LEU A 39 5.02 2.55 2.96
C LEU A 39 4.57 2.55 4.42
N CYS A 40 5.47 2.90 5.35
CA CYS A 40 5.20 2.84 6.78
C CYS A 40 4.35 4.01 7.30
N GLU A 41 4.42 5.20 6.71
CA GLU A 41 3.71 6.39 7.20
C GLU A 41 2.35 6.62 6.54
N GLN A 42 2.07 5.97 5.42
CA GLN A 42 0.87 6.25 4.63
C GLN A 42 -0.32 5.38 5.04
N ASP A 43 -1.34 6.02 5.62
CA ASP A 43 -2.67 5.44 5.73
C ASP A 43 -3.33 5.35 4.36
N CYS A 44 -3.94 4.21 4.08
CA CYS A 44 -4.66 3.90 2.85
C CYS A 44 -6.15 3.73 3.13
N SER A 45 -7.00 4.21 2.23
CA SER A 45 -8.46 4.02 2.33
C SER A 45 -8.93 2.65 1.83
N SER A 46 -8.05 1.88 1.18
CA SER A 46 -8.34 0.53 0.66
C SER A 46 -7.06 -0.30 0.51
N LEU A 47 -7.22 -1.61 0.33
CA LEU A 47 -6.14 -2.54 -0.02
C LEU A 47 -5.56 -2.31 -1.44
N GLN A 48 -6.17 -1.45 -2.27
CA GLN A 48 -5.58 -1.06 -3.55
C GLN A 48 -4.48 0.01 -3.40
N ILE A 49 -4.26 0.50 -2.16
CA ILE A 49 -3.20 1.43 -1.77
C ILE A 49 -2.97 2.64 -2.70
N PRO A 50 -4.03 3.29 -3.26
CA PRO A 50 -3.84 4.37 -4.22
C PRO A 50 -3.00 5.53 -3.66
N GLU A 51 -3.11 5.80 -2.36
CA GLU A 51 -2.34 6.85 -1.69
C GLU A 51 -0.83 6.58 -1.69
N ILE A 52 -0.41 5.32 -1.53
CA ILE A 52 1.00 4.91 -1.63
C ILE A 52 1.49 5.06 -3.07
N ILE A 53 0.69 4.64 -4.06
CA ILE A 53 1.03 4.77 -5.49
C ILE A 53 1.27 6.24 -5.86
N GLU A 54 0.37 7.13 -5.46
CA GLU A 54 0.47 8.57 -5.74
C GLU A 54 1.73 9.20 -5.11
N ARG A 55 2.04 8.83 -3.87
CA ARG A 55 3.17 9.38 -3.15
C ARG A 55 4.52 8.89 -3.69
N LEU A 56 4.61 7.60 -4.02
CA LEU A 56 5.79 7.04 -4.69
C LEU A 56 5.99 7.65 -6.09
N THR A 57 4.90 7.85 -6.85
CA THR A 57 4.97 8.52 -8.16
C THR A 57 5.48 9.96 -8.03
N SER A 58 5.05 10.68 -6.99
CA SER A 58 5.49 12.05 -6.70
C SER A 58 6.98 12.13 -6.34
N LEU A 59 7.55 11.06 -5.78
CA LEU A 59 8.99 10.93 -5.51
C LEU A 59 9.80 10.52 -6.77
N GLY A 60 9.14 10.26 -7.89
CA GLY A 60 9.77 9.88 -9.16
C GLY A 60 9.88 8.38 -9.41
N TYR A 61 9.33 7.54 -8.53
CA TYR A 61 9.24 6.11 -8.77
C TYR A 61 8.15 5.78 -9.79
N ARG A 62 8.20 4.55 -10.32
CA ARG A 62 7.19 4.00 -11.24
C ARG A 62 6.51 2.78 -10.60
N PRO A 63 5.66 2.99 -9.57
CA PRO A 63 4.96 1.92 -8.90
C PRO A 63 3.89 1.29 -9.82
N ARG A 64 3.76 -0.04 -9.75
CA ARG A 64 2.70 -0.81 -10.40
C ARG A 64 2.08 -1.76 -9.37
N TYR A 65 0.84 -1.48 -9.00
CA TYR A 65 0.04 -2.38 -8.19
C TYR A 65 -0.27 -3.67 -8.98
N GLU A 66 -0.10 -4.82 -8.34
CA GLU A 66 -0.50 -6.11 -8.87
C GLU A 66 -1.72 -6.61 -8.12
N ALA A 67 -2.86 -6.68 -8.82
CA ALA A 67 -4.08 -7.21 -8.24
C ALA A 67 -3.92 -8.72 -8.00
N THR A 68 -3.83 -9.13 -6.75
CA THR A 68 -3.95 -10.54 -6.38
C THR A 68 -5.41 -10.97 -6.53
N THR A 69 -5.63 -12.16 -7.11
CA THR A 69 -6.98 -12.74 -7.22
C THR A 69 -7.52 -13.21 -5.87
N ASP A 70 -6.65 -13.26 -4.86
CA ASP A 70 -6.96 -13.72 -3.51
C ASP A 70 -7.22 -12.51 -2.60
N THR A 71 -8.47 -12.07 -2.58
CA THR A 71 -8.96 -10.99 -1.70
C THR A 71 -9.00 -11.38 -0.22
N LEU A 72 -8.62 -12.62 0.11
CA LEU A 72 -8.58 -13.16 1.47
C LEU A 72 -7.28 -12.84 2.22
N THR A 73 -6.25 -12.36 1.52
CA THR A 73 -4.99 -11.97 2.14
C THR A 73 -4.93 -10.46 2.29
N ASP A 74 -4.60 -9.98 3.49
CA ASP A 74 -4.24 -8.57 3.73
C ASP A 74 -2.86 -8.23 3.13
N ILE A 75 -2.40 -8.95 2.11
CA ILE A 75 -1.12 -8.76 1.44
C ILE A 75 -1.37 -8.04 0.12
N VAL A 76 -0.67 -6.93 -0.05
CA VAL A 76 -0.70 -6.11 -1.25
C VAL A 76 0.63 -6.19 -1.98
N THR A 77 0.60 -6.59 -3.24
CA THR A 77 1.81 -6.71 -4.06
C THR A 77 2.02 -5.45 -4.89
N LEU A 78 3.20 -4.87 -4.76
CA LEU A 78 3.63 -3.67 -5.47
C LEU A 78 4.94 -3.93 -6.20
N TRP A 79 4.99 -3.58 -7.48
CA TRP A 79 6.23 -3.55 -8.25
C TRP A 79 6.76 -2.13 -8.33
N ILE A 80 8.05 -1.94 -8.09
CA ILE A 80 8.73 -0.65 -8.26
C ILE A 80 10.05 -0.82 -9.02
N TRP A 81 10.47 0.22 -9.72
CA TRP A 81 11.80 0.29 -10.32
C TRP A 81 12.76 1.01 -9.39
N VAL A 82 13.85 0.35 -8.99
CA VAL A 82 14.93 0.93 -8.20
C VAL A 82 16.22 0.83 -9.01
N GLY A 83 16.74 1.99 -9.44
CA GLY A 83 17.87 2.03 -10.37
C GLY A 83 17.52 1.40 -11.72
N GLN A 84 18.13 0.25 -12.05
CA GLN A 84 17.89 -0.49 -13.29
C GLN A 84 17.19 -1.83 -13.07
N GLU A 85 16.70 -2.09 -11.86
CA GLU A 85 16.08 -3.36 -11.50
C GLU A 85 14.62 -3.15 -11.06
N GLU A 86 13.78 -4.12 -11.41
CA GLU A 86 12.42 -4.21 -10.90
C GLU A 86 12.44 -4.98 -9.57
N MET A 87 11.83 -4.38 -8.55
CA MET A 87 11.71 -4.92 -7.20
C MET A 87 10.24 -5.13 -6.88
N LEU A 88 9.94 -6.29 -6.31
CA LEU A 88 8.62 -6.66 -5.78
C LEU A 88 8.59 -6.37 -4.28
N LEU A 89 7.55 -5.69 -3.84
CA LEU A 89 7.26 -5.37 -2.45
C LEU A 89 5.91 -5.99 -2.08
N ASN A 90 5.94 -7.00 -1.21
CA ASN A 90 4.75 -7.53 -0.58
C ASN A 90 4.52 -6.77 0.72
N CYS A 91 3.45 -5.98 0.75
CA CYS A 91 3.07 -5.17 1.89
C CYS A 91 1.97 -5.89 2.66
N GLN A 92 2.28 -6.33 3.88
CA GLN A 92 1.28 -6.80 4.82
C GLN A 92 0.52 -5.59 5.36
N MET A 93 -0.78 -5.56 5.15
CA MET A 93 -1.66 -4.50 5.60
C MET A 93 -2.27 -4.88 6.94
N GLU A 94 -2.40 -3.91 7.82
CA GLU A 94 -3.23 -3.97 9.02
C GLU A 94 -4.45 -3.06 8.86
N SER A 95 -5.60 -3.50 9.37
CA SER A 95 -6.80 -2.66 9.43
C SER A 95 -6.75 -1.76 10.67
N LEU A 96 -6.77 -0.46 10.45
CA LEU A 96 -6.91 0.54 11.50
C LEU A 96 -8.39 0.70 11.87
N ALA A 97 -8.75 0.33 13.10
CA ALA A 97 -10.06 0.63 13.64
C ALA A 97 -10.20 2.15 13.83
N VAL A 98 -11.10 2.77 13.06
CA VAL A 98 -11.42 4.19 13.24
C VAL A 98 -12.41 4.30 14.39
N HIS A 99 -11.91 4.61 15.59
CA HIS A 99 -12.70 4.84 16.81
C HIS A 99 -13.57 6.08 16.72
#